data_AF-A0A565BD40-F1
#
_entry.id   AF-A0A565BD40-F1
#
_cell.length_a   1.000
_cell.length_b   1.000
_cell.length_c   1.000
_cell.angle_alpha   90.00
_cell.angle_beta   90.00
_cell.angle_gamma   90.00
#
_symmetry.space_group_name_H-M   'P 1'
#
loop_
_entity.id
_entity.type
_entity.pdbx_description
1 polymer ?
#
loop_
_entity_poly.entity_id
_entity_poly.type
_entity_poly.pdbx_seq_one_letter_code
_entity_poly.pdbx_strand_id
1 'polypeptide(L)'
;MSSLAPTKVQEEKVACVPAELKICVPAAQAGTKPSSECCAKLKEQQSCLCGYIKDPSFSQYVTSGGAKKVLADFGVPVPKC
;
A
#
# COMPACT_ATOMS: atom_id res chain seq x y z
N MET A 1 39.08 2.48 6.86
CA MET A 1 37.79 2.84 7.47
C MET A 1 36.75 1.85 6.94
N SER A 2 36.76 0.62 7.48
CA SER A 2 35.89 -0.48 7.03
C SER A 2 34.93 -0.81 8.16
N SER A 3 33.63 -0.72 7.88
CA SER A 3 32.47 -1.33 8.57
C SER A 3 31.23 -0.69 7.93
N LEU A 4 30.31 -1.41 7.28
CA LEU A 4 29.34 -2.33 7.89
C LEU A 4 28.90 -3.45 6.92
N ALA A 5 29.11 -4.68 7.37
CA ALA A 5 28.29 -5.90 7.41
C ALA A 5 27.00 -6.11 6.54
N PRO A 6 26.59 -7.38 6.32
CA PRO A 6 26.15 -7.94 5.02
C PRO A 6 24.65 -8.17 4.80
N THR A 7 24.31 -8.33 3.51
CA THR A 7 23.24 -9.15 2.90
C THR A 7 21.82 -9.07 3.49
N LYS A 8 20.94 -8.35 2.79
CA LYS A 8 19.54 -8.79 2.63
C LYS A 8 19.41 -9.32 1.21
N VAL A 9 19.25 -10.63 1.10
CA VAL A 9 18.77 -11.35 -0.07
C VAL A 9 17.76 -10.45 -0.79
N GLN A 10 18.05 -10.10 -2.04
CA GLN A 10 17.07 -9.52 -2.95
C GLN A 10 16.08 -10.64 -3.31
N GLU A 11 15.31 -11.05 -2.33
CA GLU A 11 13.91 -11.31 -2.57
C GLU A 11 13.41 -10.01 -3.19
N GLU A 12 12.73 -10.09 -4.33
CA GLU A 12 12.06 -8.97 -4.98
C GLU A 12 10.93 -8.49 -4.04
N LYS A 13 11.31 -8.02 -2.86
CA LYS A 13 10.43 -7.52 -1.83
C LYS A 13 10.07 -6.16 -2.36
N VAL A 14 8.91 -6.08 -2.98
CA VAL A 14 8.27 -4.82 -3.35
C VAL A 14 8.57 -3.83 -2.23
N ALA A 15 9.32 -2.78 -2.57
CA ALA A 15 9.65 -1.75 -1.62
C ALA A 15 8.33 -1.19 -1.13
N CYS A 16 8.11 -1.20 0.18
CA CYS A 16 6.91 -0.64 0.75
C CYS A 16 7.03 0.89 0.62
N VAL A 17 6.51 1.45 -0.47
CA VAL A 17 6.57 2.88 -0.78
C VAL A 17 5.14 3.45 -0.74
N PRO A 18 4.70 3.98 0.42
CA PRO A 18 3.35 4.55 0.58
C PRO A 18 3.04 5.67 -0.41
N ALA A 19 4.07 6.39 -0.87
CA ALA A 19 3.93 7.47 -1.84
C ALA A 19 3.33 7.00 -3.17
N GLU A 20 3.58 5.74 -3.58
CA GLU A 20 3.01 5.16 -4.79
C GLU A 20 1.49 4.94 -4.66
N LEU A 21 0.97 4.79 -3.43
CA LEU A 21 -0.47 4.65 -3.18
C LEU A 21 -1.22 5.98 -3.26
N LYS A 22 -0.52 7.12 -3.37
CA LYS A 22 -1.15 8.44 -3.51
C LYS A 22 -2.01 8.54 -4.77
N ILE A 23 -1.68 7.79 -5.82
CA ILE A 23 -2.49 7.74 -7.05
C ILE A 23 -3.90 7.19 -6.81
N CYS A 24 -4.13 6.46 -5.71
CA CYS A 24 -5.44 5.97 -5.30
C CYS A 24 -6.28 7.01 -4.56
N VAL A 25 -5.68 8.11 -4.07
CA VAL A 25 -6.34 9.10 -3.21
C VAL A 25 -7.53 9.78 -3.89
N PRO A 26 -7.45 10.24 -5.16
CA PRO A 26 -8.61 10.87 -5.81
C PRO A 26 -9.80 9.92 -5.92
N ALA A 27 -9.56 8.66 -6.26
CA ALA A 27 -10.60 7.63 -6.33
C ALA A 27 -11.19 7.31 -4.95
N ALA A 28 -10.34 7.23 -3.92
CA ALA A 28 -10.77 7.05 -2.54
C ALA A 28 -11.64 8.22 -2.06
N GLN A 29 -11.28 9.46 -2.38
CA GLN A 29 -12.05 10.66 -1.99
C GLN A 29 -13.38 10.76 -2.75
N ALA A 30 -13.36 10.51 -4.05
CA ALA A 30 -14.56 10.56 -4.88
C ALA A 30 -15.49 9.34 -4.70
N GLY A 31 -14.98 8.25 -4.11
CA GLY A 31 -15.69 6.97 -4.02
C GLY A 31 -15.95 6.35 -5.39
N THR A 32 -15.07 6.61 -6.35
CA THR A 32 -15.18 6.13 -7.74
C THR A 32 -14.21 4.99 -8.00
N LYS A 33 -14.44 4.27 -9.11
CA LYS A 33 -13.53 3.21 -9.55
C LYS A 33 -12.11 3.75 -9.72
N PRO A 34 -11.08 3.14 -9.12
CA PRO A 34 -9.71 3.65 -9.22
C PRO A 34 -9.09 3.36 -10.59
N SER A 35 -7.99 4.04 -10.89
CA SER A 35 -7.21 3.77 -12.10
C SER A 35 -6.58 2.37 -12.05
N SER A 36 -6.32 1.79 -13.24
CA SER A 36 -5.59 0.52 -13.35
C SER A 36 -4.20 0.58 -12.69
N GLU A 37 -3.56 1.76 -12.73
CA GLU A 37 -2.26 2.00 -12.10
C GLU A 37 -2.35 1.95 -10.57
N CYS A 38 -3.38 2.59 -9.98
CA CYS A 38 -3.66 2.44 -8.55
C CYS A 38 -3.83 0.97 -8.16
N CYS A 39 -4.58 0.20 -8.95
CA CYS A 39 -4.78 -1.22 -8.70
C CYS A 39 -3.46 -2.00 -8.73
N ALA A 40 -2.63 -1.76 -9.74
CA ALA A 40 -1.34 -2.42 -9.89
C ALA A 40 -0.45 -2.15 -8.66
N LYS A 41 -0.29 -0.88 -8.27
CA LYS A 41 0.52 -0.48 -7.12
C LYS A 41 0.01 -1.06 -5.80
N LEU A 42 -1.31 -1.11 -5.63
CA LEU A 42 -1.93 -1.67 -4.43
C LEU A 42 -1.70 -3.18 -4.33
N LYS A 43 -1.78 -3.90 -5.46
CA LYS A 43 -1.50 -5.35 -5.52
C LYS A 43 -0.03 -5.66 -5.28
N GLU A 44 0.88 -4.90 -5.90
CA GLU A 44 2.32 -5.03 -5.66
C GLU A 44 2.64 -4.87 -4.17
N GLN A 45 2.02 -3.88 -3.51
CA GLN A 45 2.26 -3.57 -2.09
C GLN A 45 1.30 -4.28 -1.12
N GLN A 46 0.56 -5.30 -1.55
CA GLN A 46 -0.44 -5.97 -0.69
C GLN A 46 0.19 -6.52 0.61
N SER A 47 1.41 -7.05 0.52
CA SER A 47 2.18 -7.56 1.67
C SER A 47 2.60 -6.46 2.66
N CYS A 48 2.61 -5.20 2.22
CA CYS A 48 2.97 -4.03 3.03
C CYS A 48 1.77 -3.42 3.78
N LEU A 49 0.53 -3.77 3.42
CA LEU A 49 -0.69 -3.15 3.96
C LEU A 49 -0.76 -3.20 5.49
N CYS A 50 -0.34 -4.31 6.11
CA CYS A 50 -0.25 -4.40 7.57
C CYS A 50 0.75 -3.42 8.17
N GLY A 51 1.89 -3.22 7.52
CA GLY A 51 2.88 -2.24 7.94
C GLY A 51 2.31 -0.82 7.89
N TYR A 52 1.56 -0.51 6.82
CA TYR A 52 0.90 0.79 6.68
C TYR A 52 -0.20 1.00 7.72
N ILE A 53 -0.98 -0.03 8.06
CA ILE A 53 -2.00 0.06 9.12
C ILE A 53 -1.37 0.38 10.47
N LYS A 54 -0.21 -0.22 10.78
CA LYS A 54 0.50 -0.05 12.06
C LYS A 54 1.21 1.30 12.17
N ASP A 55 1.59 1.90 11.04
CA ASP A 55 2.17 3.24 11.02
C ASP A 55 1.07 4.30 10.95
N PRO A 56 0.88 5.14 11.99
CA PRO A 56 -0.16 6.16 11.99
C PRO A 56 -0.03 7.15 10.82
N SER A 57 1.18 7.40 10.32
CA SER A 57 1.44 8.27 9.17
C SER A 57 0.86 7.72 7.87
N PHE A 58 0.78 6.40 7.75
CA PHE A 58 0.36 5.71 6.53
C PHE A 58 -0.98 4.98 6.66
N SER A 59 -1.51 4.83 7.87
CA SER A 59 -2.76 4.10 8.13
C SER A 59 -3.93 4.62 7.29
N GLN A 60 -4.00 5.93 7.08
CA GLN A 60 -5.02 6.60 6.26
C GLN A 60 -5.14 6.08 4.81
N TYR A 61 -4.05 5.59 4.22
CA TYR A 61 -4.04 5.03 2.87
C TYR A 61 -4.74 3.66 2.78
N VAL A 62 -5.02 3.02 3.92
CA VAL A 62 -5.62 1.68 4.00
C VAL A 62 -6.92 1.68 4.80
N THR A 63 -7.00 2.46 5.89
CA THR A 63 -8.09 2.38 6.87
C THR A 63 -9.22 3.39 6.64
N SER A 64 -9.01 4.42 5.82
CA SER A 64 -10.03 5.41 5.49
C SER A 64 -11.21 4.79 4.73
N GLY A 65 -12.41 5.34 4.87
CA GLY A 65 -13.60 4.81 4.19
C GLY A 65 -13.45 4.73 2.67
N GLY A 66 -12.80 5.74 2.08
CA GLY A 66 -12.41 5.76 0.67
C GLY A 66 -11.43 4.66 0.30
N ALA A 67 -10.33 4.51 1.05
CA ALA A 67 -9.35 3.45 0.79
C ALA A 67 -9.96 2.05 0.88
N LYS A 68 -10.85 1.81 1.86
CA LYS A 68 -11.57 0.55 2.00
C LYS A 68 -12.45 0.23 0.79
N LYS A 69 -13.10 1.25 0.20
CA LYS A 69 -13.84 1.08 -1.05
C LYS A 69 -12.92 0.72 -2.21
N VAL A 70 -11.83 1.47 -2.41
CA VAL A 70 -10.81 1.17 -3.44
C VAL A 70 -10.28 -0.26 -3.32
N LEU A 71 -9.99 -0.71 -2.09
CA LEU A 71 -9.56 -2.07 -1.79
C LEU A 71 -10.65 -3.10 -2.15
N ALA A 72 -11.90 -2.84 -1.78
CA ALA A 72 -13.05 -3.71 -2.08
C ALA A 72 -13.36 -3.79 -3.59
N ASP A 73 -13.28 -2.67 -4.32
CA ASP A 73 -13.50 -2.58 -5.77
C ASP A 73 -12.54 -3.48 -6.58
N PHE A 74 -11.38 -3.82 -6.00
CA PHE A 74 -10.39 -4.71 -6.62
C PHE A 74 -10.25 -6.07 -5.92
N GLY A 75 -11.14 -6.39 -4.98
CA GLY A 75 -11.15 -7.68 -4.28
C GLY A 75 -9.97 -7.87 -3.32
N VAL A 76 -9.34 -6.78 -2.87
CA VAL A 76 -8.29 -6.83 -1.85
C VAL A 76 -8.95 -6.58 -0.50
N PRO A 77 -9.10 -7.60 0.37
CA PRO A 77 -9.64 -7.37 1.69
C PRO A 77 -8.65 -6.54 2.51
N VAL A 78 -9.17 -5.61 3.30
CA VAL A 78 -8.35 -4.89 4.30
C VAL A 78 -7.85 -5.93 5.31
N PRO A 79 -6.53 -6.13 5.44
CA PRO A 79 -6.02 -7.17 6.32
C PRO A 79 -6.25 -6.77 7.78
N LYS A 80 -6.60 -7.76 8.61
CA LYS A 80 -6.56 -7.61 10.07
C LYS A 80 -5.16 -7.95 10.52
N CYS A 81 -4.46 -6.93 10.99
CA CYS A 81 -3.10 -6.96 11.52
C CYS A 81 -3.09 -6.19 12.84
#